data_AF-A0A6I8M9U3-F1
#
_entry.id   AF-A0A6I8M9U3-F1
#
_cell.length_a   1.000
_cell.length_b   1.000
_cell.length_c   1.000
_cell.angle_alpha   90.00
_cell.angle_beta   90.00
_cell.angle_gamma   90.00
#
_symmetry.space_group_name_H-M   'P 1'
#
loop_
_entity.id
_entity.type
_entity.pdbx_description
1 polymer ?
#
loop_
_entity_poly.entity_id
_entity_poly.type
_entity_poly.pdbx_seq_one_letter_code
_entity_poly.pdbx_strand_id
1 'polypeptide(L)'
;MIYIENDSNDPYYNLAFEDYIFENYKEDEILLFYINKPVIVCGKYQNIFEEANLIYAIENDVAIIRRTSGGGTVYHDLGNINYSFIKNVSDKTNYEYFLNIIIKALKKLGINSSILQKSGIEIEDYKISGGAQKIAKGRIMHHGTLLYNTNLEDIYIMANGKNMSYISKAPNSNPYKVGNIKDFYENKNISSFEFKDLLLSKIKEEIDISVIKLDDETKEKIQKIADEKYKSWEWTFSKSPNFHFKRDISDNGIKYSIEYDAVGGIINNFKVEPNIAGLDEVLNGHILDYKKIKETLAKKYNKFYKYIF
;
A
#
# COMPACT_ATOMS: atom_id res chain seq x y z
N MET A 1 5.81 4.32 26.69
CA MET A 1 5.51 4.41 25.24
C MET A 1 4.42 5.46 25.05
N ILE A 2 4.32 6.08 23.88
CA ILE A 2 3.23 7.01 23.55
C ILE A 2 2.37 6.40 22.45
N TYR A 3 1.05 6.52 22.59
CA TYR A 3 0.09 6.26 21.53
C TYR A 3 -0.49 7.58 21.02
N ILE A 4 -0.37 7.85 19.73
CA ILE A 4 -0.95 9.05 19.11
C ILE A 4 -2.24 8.66 18.39
N GLU A 5 -3.35 9.26 18.80
CA GLU A 5 -4.66 8.99 18.23
C GLU A 5 -4.79 9.52 16.79
N ASN A 6 -5.47 8.75 15.96
CA ASN A 6 -5.83 9.10 14.60
C ASN A 6 -7.18 8.49 14.23
N ASP A 7 -8.15 9.35 13.94
CA ASP A 7 -9.52 8.96 13.63
C ASP A 7 -9.80 8.97 12.11
N SER A 8 -8.81 9.28 11.28
CA SER A 8 -8.97 9.33 9.83
C SER A 8 -8.98 7.93 9.21
N ASN A 9 -9.83 7.76 8.19
CA ASN A 9 -9.77 6.62 7.28
C ASN A 9 -9.32 7.02 5.87
N ASP A 10 -8.91 8.27 5.66
CA ASP A 10 -8.31 8.69 4.40
C ASP A 10 -6.87 8.11 4.29
N PRO A 11 -6.60 7.23 3.33
CA PRO A 11 -5.29 6.62 3.19
C PRO A 11 -4.17 7.63 2.86
N TYR A 12 -4.49 8.74 2.18
CA TYR A 12 -3.52 9.80 1.90
C TYR A 12 -3.12 10.51 3.20
N TYR A 13 -4.10 10.84 4.03
CA TYR A 13 -3.87 11.44 5.35
C TYR A 13 -3.10 10.48 6.27
N ASN A 14 -3.48 9.21 6.31
CA ASN A 14 -2.87 8.24 7.24
C ASN A 14 -1.38 7.99 6.95
N LEU A 15 -0.98 7.93 5.68
CA LEU A 15 0.43 7.84 5.31
C LEU A 15 1.18 9.16 5.56
N ALA A 16 0.52 10.31 5.39
CA ALA A 16 1.07 11.60 5.76
C ALA A 16 1.27 11.74 7.27
N PHE A 17 0.31 11.26 8.06
CA PHE A 17 0.34 11.22 9.52
C PHE A 17 1.54 10.40 9.98
N GLU A 18 1.68 9.16 9.51
CA GLU A 18 2.80 8.29 9.85
C GLU A 18 4.16 8.95 9.53
N ASP A 19 4.31 9.54 8.34
CA ASP A 19 5.56 10.21 7.92
C ASP A 19 5.81 11.50 8.74
N TYR A 20 4.78 12.28 9.03
CA TYR A 20 4.89 13.48 9.87
C TYR A 20 5.34 13.13 11.29
N ILE A 21 4.72 12.12 11.91
CA ILE A 21 5.12 11.65 13.24
C ILE A 21 6.57 11.14 13.19
N PHE A 22 6.94 10.34 12.19
CA PHE A 22 8.31 9.84 12.05
C PHE A 22 9.36 10.94 11.98
N GLU A 23 9.09 12.02 11.24
CA GLU A 23 10.03 13.11 11.02
C GLU A 23 10.10 14.11 12.20
N ASN A 24 8.97 14.40 12.85
CA ASN A 24 8.86 15.51 13.82
C ASN A 24 8.89 15.08 15.29
N TYR A 25 8.34 13.92 15.63
CA TYR A 25 8.29 13.45 17.02
C TYR A 25 9.61 12.79 17.39
N LYS A 26 10.10 13.07 18.60
CA LYS A 26 11.45 12.68 19.09
C LYS A 26 11.42 11.73 20.26
N GLU A 27 10.24 11.40 20.74
CA GLU A 27 10.00 10.46 21.81
C GLU A 27 10.56 9.09 21.44
N ASP A 28 11.01 8.38 22.48
CA ASP A 28 11.80 7.17 22.32
C ASP A 28 11.01 6.01 21.72
N GLU A 29 9.70 5.93 21.97
CA GLU A 29 8.85 4.87 21.41
C GLU A 29 7.40 5.31 21.27
N ILE A 30 6.93 5.31 20.02
CA ILE A 30 5.60 5.73 19.59
C ILE A 30 4.89 4.56 18.93
N LEU A 31 3.63 4.35 19.28
CA LEU A 31 2.70 3.42 18.64
C LEU A 31 1.61 4.22 17.92
N LEU A 32 1.33 3.83 16.69
CA LEU A 32 0.22 4.35 15.88
C LEU A 32 -0.66 3.18 15.47
N PHE A 33 -1.97 3.42 15.42
CA PHE A 33 -2.94 2.55 14.75
C PHE A 33 -3.78 3.37 13.79
N TYR A 34 -4.08 2.83 12.61
CA TYR A 34 -5.00 3.44 11.66
C TYR A 34 -5.66 2.40 10.74
N ILE A 35 -6.86 2.69 10.29
CA ILE A 35 -7.63 1.88 9.33
C ILE A 35 -7.87 2.73 8.11
N ASN A 36 -7.65 2.18 6.91
CA ASN A 36 -7.79 2.91 5.66
C ASN A 36 -9.08 2.49 4.95
N LYS A 37 -9.74 3.44 4.28
CA LYS A 37 -10.65 3.12 3.17
C LYS A 37 -9.90 2.34 2.07
N PRO A 38 -10.61 1.64 1.17
CA PRO A 38 -9.99 0.84 0.11
C PRO A 38 -8.79 1.52 -0.57
N VAL A 39 -7.61 0.90 -0.46
CA VAL A 39 -6.37 1.42 -1.03
C VAL A 39 -5.37 0.31 -1.36
N ILE A 40 -4.67 0.45 -2.48
CA ILE A 40 -3.45 -0.29 -2.79
C ILE A 40 -2.25 0.55 -2.32
N VAL A 41 -1.43 -0.02 -1.44
CA VAL A 41 -0.21 0.62 -0.93
C VAL A 41 1.01 -0.11 -1.45
N CYS A 42 1.69 0.51 -2.42
CA CYS A 42 2.91 -0.03 -3.03
C CYS A 42 4.17 0.41 -2.27
N GLY A 43 5.16 -0.48 -2.24
CA GLY A 43 6.46 -0.21 -1.62
C GLY A 43 7.24 0.89 -2.35
N LYS A 44 8.15 1.55 -1.62
CA LYS A 44 8.92 2.70 -2.11
C LYS A 44 9.65 2.45 -3.44
N TYR A 45 10.15 1.25 -3.66
CA TYR A 45 11.00 0.92 -4.82
C TYR A 45 10.28 0.10 -5.91
N GLN A 46 9.00 -0.21 -5.72
CA GLN A 46 8.24 -1.05 -6.64
C GLN A 46 7.77 -0.27 -7.87
N ASN A 47 7.56 -0.99 -8.96
CA ASN A 47 6.85 -0.46 -10.12
C ASN A 47 5.34 -0.60 -9.89
N ILE A 48 4.64 0.52 -9.66
CA ILE A 48 3.20 0.50 -9.38
C ILE A 48 2.40 -0.05 -10.56
N PHE A 49 2.84 0.22 -11.79
CA PHE A 49 2.16 -0.25 -12.99
C PHE A 49 2.21 -1.78 -13.14
N GLU A 50 3.29 -2.41 -12.65
CA GLU A 50 3.49 -3.87 -12.67
C GLU A 50 2.82 -4.58 -11.48
N GLU A 51 2.58 -3.88 -10.38
CA GLU A 51 2.21 -4.50 -9.11
C GLU A 51 0.72 -4.36 -8.76
N ALA A 52 0.03 -3.40 -9.39
CA ALA A 52 -1.36 -3.08 -9.08
C ALA A 52 -2.23 -3.16 -10.33
N ASN A 53 -3.43 -3.73 -10.20
CA ASN A 53 -4.43 -3.62 -11.25
C ASN A 53 -5.05 -2.22 -11.26
N LEU A 54 -4.40 -1.29 -11.97
CA LEU A 54 -4.75 0.14 -11.97
C LEU A 54 -6.16 0.41 -12.50
N ILE A 55 -6.57 -0.31 -13.56
CA ILE A 55 -7.90 -0.14 -14.15
C ILE A 55 -8.96 -0.52 -13.13
N TYR A 56 -8.85 -1.71 -12.55
CA TYR A 56 -9.83 -2.20 -11.59
C TYR A 56 -9.87 -1.31 -10.34
N ALA A 57 -8.72 -0.86 -9.83
CA ALA A 57 -8.67 0.05 -8.69
C ALA A 57 -9.41 1.37 -8.98
N ILE A 58 -9.13 2.00 -10.14
CA ILE A 58 -9.75 3.28 -10.50
C ILE A 58 -11.25 3.14 -10.75
N GLU A 59 -11.70 2.04 -11.35
CA GLU A 59 -13.12 1.79 -11.63
C GLU A 59 -13.94 1.44 -10.38
N ASN A 60 -13.29 1.01 -9.29
CA ASN A 60 -13.92 0.68 -8.01
C ASN A 60 -13.62 1.71 -6.91
N ASP A 61 -13.18 2.93 -7.27
CA ASP A 61 -12.84 4.01 -6.35
C ASP A 61 -11.84 3.62 -5.24
N VAL A 62 -10.90 2.72 -5.58
CA VAL A 62 -9.81 2.29 -4.70
C VAL A 62 -8.60 3.18 -4.93
N ALA A 63 -8.11 3.80 -3.85
CA ALA A 63 -6.94 4.64 -3.92
C ALA A 63 -5.68 3.83 -4.27
N ILE A 64 -4.68 4.47 -4.87
CA ILE A 64 -3.36 3.88 -5.13
C ILE A 64 -2.31 4.84 -4.58
N ILE A 65 -1.45 4.36 -3.70
CA ILE A 65 -0.48 5.21 -2.99
C ILE A 65 0.87 4.50 -2.85
N ARG A 66 1.95 5.28 -2.88
CA ARG A 66 3.29 4.80 -2.52
C ARG A 66 3.65 5.16 -1.08
N ARG A 67 4.12 4.18 -0.29
CA ARG A 67 4.66 4.43 1.06
C ARG A 67 6.16 4.72 1.05
N THR A 68 6.67 5.23 2.17
CA THR A 68 8.10 5.58 2.33
C THR A 68 9.01 4.42 2.72
N SER A 69 8.46 3.27 3.12
CA SER A 69 9.22 2.05 3.43
C SER A 69 9.36 1.14 2.21
N GLY A 70 10.32 0.21 2.26
CA GLY A 70 10.44 -0.85 1.26
C GLY A 70 9.37 -1.94 1.43
N GLY A 71 9.58 -3.11 0.82
CA GLY A 71 8.65 -4.25 0.85
C GLY A 71 7.69 -4.26 -0.34
N GLY A 72 6.76 -5.23 -0.34
CA GLY A 72 5.80 -5.48 -1.42
C GLY A 72 4.53 -4.62 -1.37
N THR A 73 3.63 -4.85 -2.31
CA THR A 73 2.33 -4.20 -2.43
C THR A 73 1.32 -4.89 -1.52
N VAL A 74 0.47 -4.11 -0.87
CA VAL A 74 -0.62 -4.60 -0.02
C VAL A 74 -1.92 -3.88 -0.34
N TYR A 75 -3.04 -4.55 -0.12
CA TYR A 75 -4.36 -3.95 -0.18
C TYR A 75 -4.89 -3.75 1.23
N HIS A 76 -5.51 -2.59 1.47
CA HIS A 76 -6.22 -2.29 2.70
C HIS A 76 -7.68 -1.99 2.38
N ASP A 77 -8.55 -2.34 3.32
CA ASP A 77 -9.93 -1.89 3.43
C ASP A 77 -10.25 -1.63 4.91
N LEU A 78 -11.52 -1.39 5.23
CA LEU A 78 -11.96 -1.21 6.62
C LEU A 78 -11.82 -2.49 7.48
N GLY A 79 -11.53 -3.63 6.86
CA GLY A 79 -11.18 -4.90 7.49
C GLY A 79 -9.71 -5.00 7.92
N ASN A 80 -8.85 -4.09 7.46
CA ASN A 80 -7.41 -4.12 7.70
C ASN A 80 -7.00 -3.05 8.72
N ILE A 81 -6.34 -3.48 9.80
CA ILE A 81 -5.78 -2.59 10.81
C ILE A 81 -4.29 -2.41 10.52
N ASN A 82 -3.82 -1.17 10.46
CA ASN A 82 -2.39 -0.88 10.33
C ASN A 82 -1.84 -0.47 11.67
N TYR A 83 -0.64 -0.95 11.98
CA TYR A 83 0.12 -0.54 13.15
C TYR A 83 1.48 0.03 12.73
N SER A 84 2.00 0.98 13.49
CA SER A 84 3.32 1.55 13.28
C SER A 84 4.01 1.78 14.62
N PHE A 85 5.22 1.27 14.76
CA PHE A 85 6.11 1.53 15.88
C PHE A 85 7.26 2.39 15.40
N ILE A 86 7.48 3.53 16.05
CA ILE A 86 8.56 4.46 15.73
C ILE A 86 9.45 4.62 16.96
N LYS A 87 10.76 4.42 16.81
CA LYS A 87 11.73 4.59 17.90
C LYS A 87 13.12 4.96 17.41
N ASN A 88 13.99 5.35 18.34
CA ASN A 88 15.42 5.52 18.08
C ASN A 88 16.08 4.15 17.82
N VAL A 89 17.04 4.12 16.87
CA VAL A 89 17.77 2.90 16.51
C VAL A 89 18.60 2.41 17.71
N SER A 90 18.53 1.12 18.02
CA SER A 90 19.22 0.44 19.12
C SER A 90 19.27 -1.07 18.85
N ASP A 91 19.91 -1.86 19.71
CA ASP A 91 19.95 -3.32 19.54
C ASP A 91 18.54 -3.96 19.55
N LYS A 92 17.53 -3.29 20.14
CA LYS A 92 16.12 -3.69 20.16
C LYS A 92 15.30 -3.09 19.02
N THR A 93 15.86 -3.05 17.80
CA THR A 93 15.14 -2.56 16.59
C THR A 93 15.03 -3.59 15.48
N ASN A 94 15.11 -4.88 15.82
CA ASN A 94 14.79 -5.94 14.87
C ASN A 94 13.26 -6.11 14.74
N TYR A 95 12.83 -6.80 13.68
CA TYR A 95 11.41 -7.09 13.44
C TYR A 95 10.77 -7.85 14.61
N GLU A 96 11.48 -8.85 15.13
CA GLU A 96 10.99 -9.73 16.19
C GLU A 96 10.51 -8.96 17.43
N TYR A 97 11.23 -7.91 17.83
CA TYR A 97 10.84 -7.05 18.95
C TYR A 97 9.43 -6.47 18.75
N PHE A 98 9.17 -5.84 17.59
CA PHE A 98 7.89 -5.19 17.31
C PHE A 98 6.76 -6.21 17.10
N LEU A 99 7.03 -7.29 16.35
CA LEU A 99 6.05 -8.34 16.10
C LEU A 99 5.60 -9.00 17.40
N ASN A 100 6.51 -9.20 18.36
CA ASN A 100 6.19 -9.80 19.64
C ASN A 100 5.23 -8.94 20.50
N ILE A 101 5.23 -7.60 20.34
CA ILE A 101 4.24 -6.75 21.04
C ILE A 101 2.83 -7.09 20.55
N ILE A 102 2.65 -7.19 19.23
CA ILE A 102 1.36 -7.55 18.62
C ILE A 102 0.97 -9.00 18.95
N ILE A 103 1.90 -9.96 18.79
CA ILE A 103 1.64 -11.38 19.07
C ILE A 103 1.23 -11.60 20.52
N LYS A 104 1.90 -10.96 21.49
CA LYS A 104 1.52 -11.06 22.90
C LYS A 104 0.10 -10.54 23.14
N ALA A 105 -0.25 -9.40 22.54
CA ALA A 105 -1.59 -8.85 22.64
C ALA A 105 -2.64 -9.77 22.00
N LEU A 106 -2.37 -10.36 20.84
CA LEU A 106 -3.24 -11.35 20.20
C LEU A 106 -3.42 -12.61 21.08
N LYS A 107 -2.34 -13.13 21.69
CA LYS A 107 -2.41 -14.29 22.58
C LYS A 107 -3.28 -14.04 23.81
N LYS A 108 -3.26 -12.82 24.37
CA LYS A 108 -4.17 -12.42 25.45
C LYS A 108 -5.64 -12.39 25.04
N LEU A 109 -5.93 -12.33 23.74
CA LEU A 109 -7.27 -12.45 23.16
C LEU A 109 -7.61 -13.89 22.78
N GLY A 110 -6.81 -14.88 23.17
CA GLY A 110 -7.00 -16.28 22.80
C GLY A 110 -6.56 -16.62 21.38
N ILE A 111 -5.93 -15.69 20.65
CA ILE A 111 -5.50 -15.89 19.27
C ILE A 111 -4.05 -16.37 19.26
N ASN A 112 -3.85 -17.66 18.99
CA ASN A 112 -2.50 -18.24 18.93
C ASN A 112 -1.80 -17.88 17.61
N SER A 113 -0.90 -16.91 17.67
CA SER A 113 -0.12 -16.41 16.52
C SER A 113 1.38 -16.57 16.73
N SER A 114 2.12 -16.66 15.62
CA SER A 114 3.58 -16.78 15.56
C SER A 114 4.17 -15.83 14.54
N ILE A 115 5.48 -15.60 14.66
CA ILE A 115 6.22 -14.85 13.64
C ILE A 115 6.29 -15.69 12.37
N LEU A 116 5.86 -15.09 11.26
CA LEU A 116 6.03 -15.65 9.93
C LEU A 116 7.29 -15.05 9.29
N GLN A 117 8.25 -15.93 8.98
CA GLN A 117 9.55 -15.56 8.42
C GLN A 117 10.24 -14.48 9.28
N LYS A 118 10.66 -13.35 8.68
CA LYS A 118 11.31 -12.25 9.40
C LYS A 118 10.40 -11.08 9.69
N SER A 119 9.28 -10.92 8.98
CA SER A 119 8.55 -9.66 8.98
C SER A 119 7.02 -9.79 9.01
N GLY A 120 6.47 -10.99 9.18
CA GLY A 120 5.03 -11.21 9.21
C GLY A 120 4.55 -11.89 10.50
N ILE A 121 3.24 -12.06 10.58
CA ILE A 121 2.56 -12.83 11.62
C ILE A 121 1.64 -13.82 10.92
N GLU A 122 1.54 -15.03 11.45
CA GLU A 122 0.63 -16.08 10.96
C GLU A 122 -0.23 -16.67 12.07
N ILE A 123 -1.34 -17.28 11.64
CA ILE A 123 -2.20 -18.17 12.42
C ILE A 123 -2.47 -19.39 11.54
N GLU A 124 -2.16 -20.60 12.02
CA GLU A 124 -2.42 -21.86 11.30
C GLU A 124 -1.96 -21.84 9.82
N ASP A 125 -0.72 -21.40 9.57
CA ASP A 125 -0.09 -21.23 8.24
C ASP A 125 -0.70 -20.14 7.34
N TYR A 126 -1.71 -19.40 7.81
CA TYR A 126 -2.23 -18.22 7.12
C TYR A 126 -1.51 -16.97 7.57
N LYS A 127 -0.94 -16.23 6.61
CA LYS A 127 -0.40 -14.90 6.89
C LYS A 127 -1.53 -13.93 7.20
N ILE A 128 -1.50 -13.38 8.41
CA ILE A 128 -2.44 -12.34 8.86
C ILE A 128 -1.82 -10.94 8.87
N SER A 129 -0.48 -10.85 8.78
CA SER A 129 0.26 -9.60 8.86
C SER A 129 1.48 -9.61 7.95
N GLY A 130 1.72 -8.49 7.26
CA GLY A 130 2.98 -8.20 6.60
C GLY A 130 3.56 -6.89 7.11
N GLY A 131 4.84 -6.92 7.51
CA GLY A 131 5.55 -5.76 8.01
C GLY A 131 6.68 -5.30 7.09
N ALA A 132 6.99 -4.01 7.17
CA ALA A 132 8.11 -3.36 6.50
C ALA A 132 8.77 -2.33 7.44
N GLN A 133 10.00 -1.93 7.12
CA GLN A 133 10.75 -0.97 7.91
C GLN A 133 11.29 0.19 7.06
N LYS A 134 11.36 1.38 7.67
CA LYS A 134 12.12 2.56 7.22
C LYS A 134 13.12 2.89 8.32
N ILE A 135 14.39 3.02 7.97
CA ILE A 135 15.43 3.54 8.86
C ILE A 135 15.98 4.81 8.24
N ALA A 136 15.91 5.92 8.97
CA ALA A 136 16.43 7.21 8.53
C ALA A 136 16.69 8.11 9.74
N LYS A 137 17.72 8.96 9.67
CA LYS A 137 18.03 9.97 10.69
C LYS A 137 18.15 9.39 12.12
N GLY A 138 18.73 8.19 12.26
CA GLY A 138 18.87 7.51 13.55
C GLY A 138 17.57 6.96 14.15
N ARG A 139 16.46 7.00 13.40
CA ARG A 139 15.15 6.45 13.79
C ARG A 139 14.77 5.27 12.91
N ILE A 140 14.00 4.36 13.49
CA ILE A 140 13.36 3.26 12.81
C ILE A 140 11.85 3.41 12.90
N MET A 141 11.17 3.07 11.82
CA MET A 141 9.73 2.85 11.76
C MET A 141 9.50 1.43 11.31
N HIS A 142 8.84 0.62 12.14
CA HIS A 142 8.32 -0.68 11.77
C HIS A 142 6.81 -0.58 11.72
N HIS A 143 6.25 -0.77 10.53
CA HIS A 143 4.80 -0.83 10.37
C HIS A 143 4.38 -2.16 9.76
N GLY A 144 3.12 -2.49 9.96
CA GLY A 144 2.53 -3.67 9.36
C GLY A 144 1.03 -3.62 9.33
N THR A 145 0.48 -4.60 8.64
CA THR A 145 -0.95 -4.83 8.50
C THR A 145 -1.44 -5.89 9.48
N LEU A 146 -2.73 -5.90 9.80
CA LEU A 146 -3.42 -6.97 10.50
C LEU A 146 -4.75 -7.17 9.78
N LEU A 147 -4.83 -8.26 9.00
CA LEU A 147 -6.02 -8.66 8.29
C LEU A 147 -7.03 -9.16 9.32
N TYR A 148 -7.91 -8.28 9.80
CA TYR A 148 -8.92 -8.66 10.76
C TYR A 148 -10.13 -9.27 10.06
N ASN A 149 -10.73 -8.52 9.12
CA ASN A 149 -11.90 -8.93 8.36
C ASN A 149 -11.89 -8.30 6.96
N THR A 150 -10.75 -8.37 6.28
CA THR A 150 -10.54 -7.80 4.94
C THR A 150 -11.15 -8.69 3.88
N ASN A 151 -11.65 -8.10 2.79
CA ASN A 151 -12.06 -8.85 1.61
C ASN A 151 -10.83 -9.49 0.94
N LEU A 152 -10.61 -10.78 1.17
CA LEU A 152 -9.46 -11.50 0.63
C LEU A 152 -9.54 -11.64 -0.90
N GLU A 153 -10.74 -11.65 -1.49
CA GLU A 153 -10.92 -11.66 -2.95
C GLU A 153 -10.37 -10.38 -3.58
N ASP A 154 -10.66 -9.22 -2.99
CA ASP A 154 -10.10 -7.94 -3.44
C ASP A 154 -8.57 -7.92 -3.34
N ILE A 155 -7.98 -8.51 -2.27
CA ILE A 155 -6.51 -8.67 -2.19
C ILE A 155 -6.00 -9.43 -3.42
N TYR A 156 -6.64 -10.55 -3.76
CA TYR A 156 -6.22 -11.35 -4.91
C TYR A 156 -6.40 -10.57 -6.22
N ILE A 157 -7.55 -9.95 -6.48
CA ILE A 157 -7.81 -9.21 -7.73
C ILE A 157 -6.84 -8.04 -7.89
N MET A 158 -6.60 -7.29 -6.80
CA MET A 158 -5.74 -6.11 -6.81
C MET A 158 -4.25 -6.47 -6.92
N ALA A 159 -3.82 -7.56 -6.26
CA ALA A 159 -2.44 -8.06 -6.30
C ALA A 159 -2.13 -8.93 -7.54
N ASN A 160 -3.16 -9.34 -8.30
CA ASN A 160 -2.99 -10.05 -9.58
C ASN A 160 -2.56 -9.10 -10.72
N GLY A 161 -2.13 -7.88 -10.38
CA GLY A 161 -1.55 -6.90 -11.29
C GLY A 161 -0.22 -7.30 -11.91
N LYS A 162 0.39 -8.43 -11.49
CA LYS A 162 1.62 -9.02 -12.08
C LYS A 162 1.41 -9.39 -13.54
N ASN A 163 1.42 -8.38 -14.38
CA ASN A 163 1.20 -8.49 -15.79
C ASN A 163 2.56 -8.66 -16.46
N MET A 164 2.73 -9.79 -17.14
CA MET A 164 3.93 -10.10 -17.93
C MET A 164 4.24 -9.04 -19.01
N SER A 165 3.30 -8.12 -19.26
CA SER A 165 3.50 -6.97 -20.13
C SER A 165 4.51 -5.95 -19.62
N TYR A 166 4.82 -5.91 -18.31
CA TYR A 166 5.79 -4.97 -17.76
C TYR A 166 7.15 -5.64 -17.55
N ILE A 167 8.20 -5.00 -18.06
CA ILE A 167 9.59 -5.44 -17.91
C ILE A 167 10.35 -4.35 -17.19
N SER A 168 10.64 -4.56 -15.90
CA SER A 168 11.34 -3.62 -15.03
C SER A 168 12.40 -4.30 -14.16
N LYS A 169 13.29 -3.50 -13.54
CA LYS A 169 14.23 -3.98 -12.51
C LYS A 169 13.66 -3.85 -11.09
N ALA A 170 12.37 -3.57 -10.95
CA ALA A 170 11.74 -3.36 -9.66
C ALA A 170 11.65 -4.66 -8.86
N PRO A 171 11.71 -4.61 -7.52
CA PRO A 171 11.41 -5.77 -6.69
C PRO A 171 9.91 -6.10 -6.75
N ASN A 172 9.60 -7.35 -7.02
CA ASN A 172 8.22 -7.84 -7.11
C ASN A 172 7.71 -8.32 -5.75
N SER A 173 6.39 -8.26 -5.55
CA SER A 173 5.76 -8.82 -4.34
C SER A 173 5.92 -10.34 -4.27
N ASN A 174 6.04 -10.89 -3.07
CA ASN A 174 6.03 -12.33 -2.83
C ASN A 174 4.63 -12.75 -2.37
N PRO A 175 3.84 -13.48 -3.19
CA PRO A 175 2.52 -13.94 -2.80
C PRO A 175 2.59 -14.87 -1.58
N TYR A 176 1.59 -14.81 -0.73
CA TYR A 176 1.45 -15.70 0.41
C TYR A 176 -0.02 -16.06 0.63
N LYS A 177 -0.30 -17.23 1.21
CA LYS A 177 -1.65 -17.60 1.61
C LYS A 177 -2.08 -16.72 2.79
N VAL A 178 -3.13 -15.94 2.62
CA VAL A 178 -3.60 -14.99 3.64
C VAL A 178 -4.89 -15.46 4.30
N GLY A 179 -5.12 -15.04 5.54
CA GLY A 179 -6.33 -15.33 6.30
C GLY A 179 -6.72 -14.16 7.19
N ASN A 180 -7.98 -14.13 7.62
CA ASN A 180 -8.50 -13.10 8.50
C ASN A 180 -8.42 -13.57 9.96
N ILE A 181 -7.97 -12.70 10.86
CA ILE A 181 -7.95 -12.95 12.32
C ILE A 181 -9.36 -13.26 12.82
N LYS A 182 -10.38 -12.61 12.26
CA LYS A 182 -11.78 -12.86 12.60
C LYS A 182 -12.15 -14.32 12.46
N ASP A 183 -11.54 -15.10 11.56
CA ASP A 183 -11.85 -16.54 11.39
C ASP A 183 -11.33 -17.40 12.56
N PHE A 184 -10.32 -16.92 13.28
CA PHE A 184 -9.69 -17.62 14.41
C PHE A 184 -10.05 -17.05 15.79
N TYR A 185 -10.80 -15.94 15.83
CA TYR A 185 -11.19 -15.28 17.08
C TYR A 185 -12.57 -15.73 17.59
N GLU A 186 -12.74 -16.00 18.88
CA GLU A 186 -14.01 -16.51 19.42
C GLU A 186 -15.18 -15.52 19.25
N ASN A 187 -14.94 -14.22 19.50
CA ASN A 187 -15.97 -13.20 19.39
C ASN A 187 -16.02 -12.62 17.95
N LYS A 188 -16.90 -13.19 17.12
CA LYS A 188 -17.08 -12.78 15.72
C LYS A 188 -17.91 -11.49 15.53
N ASN A 189 -18.50 -10.93 16.58
CA ASN A 189 -19.50 -9.86 16.47
C ASN A 189 -18.92 -8.46 16.63
N ILE A 190 -17.61 -8.31 16.65
CA ILE A 190 -16.95 -7.00 16.73
C ILE A 190 -16.40 -6.58 15.36
N SER A 191 -16.33 -5.28 15.17
CA SER A 191 -15.73 -4.61 14.01
C SER A 191 -14.20 -4.55 14.12
N SER A 192 -13.53 -4.23 13.01
CA SER A 192 -12.09 -3.96 13.00
C SER A 192 -11.71 -2.79 13.91
N PHE A 193 -12.59 -1.80 14.06
CA PHE A 193 -12.38 -0.64 14.93
C PHE A 193 -12.37 -1.05 16.40
N GLU A 194 -13.37 -1.83 16.82
CA GLU A 194 -13.45 -2.39 18.17
C GLU A 194 -12.30 -3.37 18.46
N PHE A 195 -11.93 -4.20 17.48
CA PHE A 195 -10.77 -5.10 17.62
C PHE A 195 -9.45 -4.32 17.74
N LYS A 196 -9.28 -3.22 17.01
CA LYS A 196 -8.11 -2.31 17.14
C LYS A 196 -8.04 -1.72 18.55
N ASP A 197 -9.16 -1.26 19.11
CA ASP A 197 -9.21 -0.70 20.47
C ASP A 197 -8.94 -1.78 21.54
N LEU A 198 -9.47 -2.98 21.34
CA LEU A 198 -9.19 -4.14 22.19
C LEU A 198 -7.72 -4.57 22.13
N LEU A 199 -7.12 -4.58 20.94
CA LEU A 199 -5.70 -4.86 20.76
C LEU A 199 -4.84 -3.84 21.51
N LEU A 200 -5.16 -2.54 21.38
CA LEU A 200 -4.50 -1.47 22.13
C LEU A 200 -4.65 -1.67 23.64
N SER A 201 -5.83 -2.07 24.12
CA SER A 201 -6.04 -2.33 25.55
C SER A 201 -5.17 -3.48 26.06
N LYS A 202 -4.96 -4.53 25.26
CA LYS A 202 -4.06 -5.65 25.61
C LYS A 202 -2.59 -5.28 25.60
N ILE A 203 -2.17 -4.36 24.74
CA ILE A 203 -0.81 -3.80 24.77
C ILE A 203 -0.60 -2.97 26.05
N LYS A 204 -1.61 -2.16 26.44
CA LYS A 204 -1.57 -1.31 27.66
C LYS A 204 -1.42 -2.09 28.97
N GLU A 205 -1.83 -3.36 29.01
CA GLU A 205 -1.65 -4.21 30.18
C GLU A 205 -0.16 -4.56 30.45
N GLU A 206 0.70 -4.52 29.43
CA GLU A 206 2.14 -4.88 29.53
C GLU A 206 3.07 -3.67 29.42
N ILE A 207 2.62 -2.63 28.70
CA ILE A 207 3.43 -1.46 28.36
C ILE A 207 2.67 -0.23 28.82
N ASP A 208 3.32 0.58 29.66
CA ASP A 208 2.79 1.88 30.03
C ASP A 208 2.71 2.79 28.80
N ILE A 209 1.48 3.18 28.45
CA ILE A 209 1.16 3.97 27.26
C ILE A 209 0.41 5.23 27.68
N SER A 210 1.06 6.37 27.44
CA SER A 210 0.41 7.68 27.47
C SER A 210 -0.27 7.95 26.12
N VAL A 211 -1.49 8.48 26.16
CA VAL A 211 -2.27 8.80 24.95
C VAL A 211 -2.15 10.29 24.62
N ILE A 212 -1.83 10.61 23.37
CA ILE A 212 -1.75 11.98 22.87
C ILE A 212 -2.75 12.18 21.73
N LYS A 213 -3.48 13.30 21.79
CA LYS A 213 -4.30 13.82 20.71
C LYS A 213 -3.56 14.94 20.02
N LEU A 214 -3.58 14.95 18.69
CA LEU A 214 -3.03 16.04 17.90
C LEU A 214 -3.96 17.26 17.95
N ASP A 215 -3.35 18.45 18.04
CA ASP A 215 -4.05 19.72 17.81
C ASP A 215 -4.38 19.91 16.33
N ASP A 216 -5.27 20.86 16.05
CA ASP A 216 -5.77 21.08 14.68
C ASP A 216 -4.71 21.67 13.75
N GLU A 217 -3.79 22.50 14.26
CA GLU A 217 -2.66 23.02 13.47
C GLU A 217 -1.75 21.90 12.97
N THR A 218 -1.50 20.89 13.80
CA THR A 218 -0.72 19.71 13.43
C THR A 218 -1.47 18.86 12.41
N LYS A 219 -2.79 18.66 12.57
CA LYS A 219 -3.61 17.96 11.58
C LYS A 219 -3.60 18.67 10.23
N GLU A 220 -3.65 20.00 10.20
CA GLU A 220 -3.54 20.79 8.97
C GLU A 220 -2.19 20.61 8.27
N LYS A 221 -1.08 20.57 9.02
CA LYS A 221 0.25 20.27 8.46
C LYS A 221 0.30 18.88 7.85
N ILE A 222 -0.31 17.89 8.50
CA ILE A 222 -0.41 16.52 7.98
C ILE A 222 -1.27 16.50 6.71
N GLN A 223 -2.42 17.18 6.72
CA GLN A 223 -3.30 17.27 5.56
C GLN A 223 -2.58 17.90 4.37
N LYS A 224 -1.80 18.95 4.59
CA LYS A 224 -0.95 19.56 3.56
C LYS A 224 0.04 18.55 2.95
N ILE A 225 0.69 17.71 3.77
CA ILE A 225 1.56 16.64 3.27
C ILE A 225 0.75 15.61 2.46
N ALA A 226 -0.45 15.26 2.90
CA ALA A 226 -1.32 14.34 2.17
C ALA A 226 -1.63 14.88 0.76
N ASP A 227 -1.97 16.17 0.67
CA ASP A 227 -2.36 16.83 -0.57
C ASP A 227 -1.17 17.07 -1.52
N GLU A 228 -0.04 17.54 -1.00
CA GLU A 228 1.13 17.89 -1.82
C GLU A 228 1.98 16.68 -2.20
N LYS A 229 2.04 15.65 -1.35
CA LYS A 229 2.88 14.46 -1.56
C LYS A 229 2.07 13.23 -1.88
N TYR A 230 1.18 12.77 -1.00
CA TYR A 230 0.60 11.43 -1.17
C TYR A 230 -0.47 11.37 -2.27
N LYS A 231 -1.14 12.49 -2.58
CA LYS A 231 -2.05 12.62 -3.73
C LYS A 231 -1.34 12.94 -5.05
N SER A 232 -0.04 13.26 -5.03
CA SER A 232 0.67 13.71 -6.23
C SER A 232 1.11 12.55 -7.12
N TRP A 233 1.09 12.79 -8.43
CA TRP A 233 1.56 11.84 -9.43
C TRP A 233 3.07 11.57 -9.28
N GLU A 234 3.80 12.64 -8.98
CA GLU A 234 5.25 12.67 -8.85
C GLU A 234 5.74 11.72 -7.75
N TRP A 235 4.99 11.61 -6.66
CA TRP A 235 5.32 10.70 -5.57
C TRP A 235 4.84 9.27 -5.84
N THR A 236 3.56 9.12 -6.20
CA THR A 236 2.97 7.79 -6.33
C THR A 236 3.52 7.06 -7.56
N PHE A 237 3.45 7.68 -8.74
CA PHE A 237 3.71 6.99 -10.01
C PHE A 237 5.09 7.30 -10.59
N SER A 238 5.57 8.55 -10.57
CA SER A 238 6.86 8.91 -11.19
C SER A 238 8.08 8.33 -10.47
N LYS A 239 7.93 7.81 -9.25
CA LYS A 239 8.97 7.07 -8.53
C LYS A 239 9.09 5.60 -8.95
N SER A 240 8.19 5.09 -9.78
CA SER A 240 8.34 3.75 -10.37
C SER A 240 9.63 3.70 -11.21
N PRO A 241 10.44 2.63 -11.09
CA PRO A 241 11.61 2.46 -11.96
C PRO A 241 11.22 2.50 -13.44
N ASN A 242 12.13 2.94 -14.30
CA ASN A 242 11.90 2.87 -15.74
C ASN A 242 11.59 1.43 -16.16
N PHE A 243 10.64 1.28 -17.08
CA PHE A 243 10.20 -0.02 -17.56
C PHE A 243 9.91 0.01 -19.04
N HIS A 244 10.01 -1.16 -19.66
CA HIS A 244 9.50 -1.41 -20.99
C HIS A 244 8.14 -2.11 -20.87
N PHE A 245 7.17 -1.69 -21.66
CA PHE A 245 5.87 -2.32 -21.75
C PHE A 245 5.72 -2.99 -23.11
N LYS A 246 5.24 -4.23 -23.11
CA LYS A 246 4.87 -4.96 -24.33
C LYS A 246 3.61 -5.76 -24.12
N ARG A 247 2.65 -5.66 -25.04
CA ARG A 247 1.44 -6.47 -24.99
C ARG A 247 0.95 -6.86 -26.37
N ASP A 248 0.68 -8.14 -26.52
CA ASP A 248 -0.05 -8.67 -27.65
C ASP A 248 -1.53 -8.86 -27.28
N ILE A 249 -2.42 -8.31 -28.09
CA ILE A 249 -3.87 -8.43 -27.94
C ILE A 249 -4.52 -8.92 -29.24
N SER A 250 -5.71 -9.49 -29.13
CA SER A 250 -6.57 -9.78 -30.27
C SER A 250 -7.90 -9.05 -30.08
N ASP A 251 -8.30 -8.24 -31.05
CA ASP A 251 -9.56 -7.50 -31.05
C ASP A 251 -10.24 -7.69 -32.41
N ASN A 252 -11.45 -8.26 -32.42
CA ASN A 252 -12.21 -8.60 -33.63
C ASN A 252 -11.39 -9.36 -34.70
N GLY A 253 -10.52 -10.27 -34.26
CA GLY A 253 -9.69 -11.09 -35.15
C GLY A 253 -8.42 -10.40 -35.66
N ILE A 254 -8.22 -9.11 -35.36
CA ILE A 254 -6.97 -8.40 -35.65
C ILE A 254 -6.06 -8.52 -34.43
N LYS A 255 -4.84 -9.00 -34.66
CA LYS A 255 -3.79 -9.02 -33.63
C LYS A 255 -3.09 -7.67 -33.61
N TYR A 256 -2.93 -7.11 -32.41
CA TYR A 256 -2.11 -5.93 -32.19
C TYR A 256 -0.96 -6.26 -31.24
N SER A 257 0.23 -5.75 -31.52
CA SER A 257 1.36 -5.70 -30.59
C SER A 257 1.60 -4.24 -30.21
N ILE A 258 1.51 -3.91 -28.92
CA ILE A 258 1.67 -2.56 -28.38
C ILE A 258 2.95 -2.54 -27.54
N GLU A 259 3.84 -1.60 -27.81
CA GLU A 259 5.12 -1.46 -27.12
C GLU A 259 5.42 0.00 -26.78
N TYR A 260 6.01 0.26 -25.62
CA TYR A 260 6.56 1.58 -25.27
C TYR A 260 7.56 1.48 -24.12
N ASP A 261 8.37 2.52 -23.94
CA ASP A 261 9.19 2.72 -22.75
C ASP A 261 8.51 3.76 -21.85
N ALA A 262 8.57 3.55 -20.53
CA ALA A 262 8.06 4.51 -19.57
C ALA A 262 9.17 5.01 -18.65
N VAL A 263 9.29 6.34 -18.56
CA VAL A 263 10.26 7.03 -17.69
C VAL A 263 9.48 8.03 -16.84
N GLY A 264 9.53 7.88 -15.52
CA GLY A 264 8.76 8.74 -14.60
C GLY A 264 7.23 8.65 -14.80
N GLY A 265 6.74 7.54 -15.35
CA GLY A 265 5.33 7.37 -15.71
C GLY A 265 4.92 8.16 -16.97
N ILE A 266 5.86 8.53 -17.83
CA ILE A 266 5.61 9.17 -19.13
C ILE A 266 5.94 8.17 -20.24
N ILE A 267 5.03 8.03 -21.20
CA ILE A 267 5.16 7.14 -22.36
C ILE A 267 6.17 7.72 -23.35
N ASN A 268 7.11 6.89 -23.81
CA ASN A 268 8.12 7.21 -24.81
C ASN A 268 8.24 6.04 -25.80
N ASN A 269 8.73 6.32 -27.01
CA ASN A 269 8.96 5.33 -28.06
C ASN A 269 7.74 4.43 -28.35
N PHE A 270 6.52 4.97 -28.24
CA PHE A 270 5.30 4.22 -28.45
C PHE A 270 5.21 3.64 -29.87
N LYS A 271 4.87 2.35 -29.96
CA LYS A 271 4.67 1.61 -31.21
C LYS A 271 3.44 0.71 -31.09
N VAL A 272 2.76 0.53 -32.22
CA VAL A 272 1.67 -0.42 -32.37
C VAL A 272 1.75 -1.10 -33.73
N GLU A 273 1.63 -2.42 -33.75
CA GLU A 273 1.64 -3.23 -34.96
C GLU A 273 0.34 -4.04 -35.06
N PRO A 274 -0.44 -3.98 -36.15
CA PRO A 274 -0.24 -3.12 -37.32
C PRO A 274 -0.33 -1.63 -36.97
N ASN A 275 0.38 -0.80 -37.73
CA ASN A 275 0.44 0.65 -37.49
C ASN A 275 -0.96 1.29 -37.50
N ILE A 276 -1.20 2.20 -36.56
CA ILE A 276 -2.41 3.01 -36.46
C ILE A 276 -2.02 4.46 -36.63
N ALA A 277 -2.38 5.04 -37.77
CA ALA A 277 -1.94 6.37 -38.18
C ALA A 277 -2.21 7.46 -37.13
N GLY A 278 -1.13 8.00 -36.56
CA GLY A 278 -1.12 9.11 -35.61
C GLY A 278 -1.49 8.72 -34.17
N LEU A 279 -1.41 7.44 -33.79
CA LEU A 279 -1.61 7.02 -32.39
C LEU A 279 -0.33 7.24 -31.54
N ASP A 280 0.82 7.00 -32.15
CA ASP A 280 2.15 7.24 -31.59
C ASP A 280 2.41 8.73 -31.29
N GLU A 281 2.05 9.62 -32.21
CA GLU A 281 2.15 11.08 -32.00
C GLU A 281 1.31 11.57 -30.81
N VAL A 282 0.19 10.89 -30.53
CA VAL A 282 -0.73 11.24 -29.44
C VAL A 282 -0.25 10.71 -28.09
N LEU A 283 0.38 9.52 -28.07
CA LEU A 283 0.77 8.87 -26.82
C LEU A 283 2.21 9.19 -26.38
N ASN A 284 3.13 9.49 -27.29
CA ASN A 284 4.49 9.87 -26.92
C ASN A 284 4.50 11.20 -26.13
N GLY A 285 5.19 11.21 -24.98
CA GLY A 285 5.21 12.33 -24.04
C GLY A 285 3.97 12.40 -23.14
N HIS A 286 3.00 11.51 -23.31
CA HIS A 286 1.80 11.50 -22.49
C HIS A 286 2.06 10.81 -21.13
N ILE A 287 1.45 11.35 -20.08
CA ILE A 287 1.44 10.74 -18.75
C ILE A 287 0.62 9.43 -18.78
N LEU A 288 1.13 8.38 -18.15
CA LEU A 288 0.52 7.06 -18.06
C LEU A 288 -0.60 7.03 -17.01
N ASP A 289 -1.48 8.03 -17.02
CA ASP A 289 -2.65 8.12 -16.14
C ASP A 289 -3.88 7.59 -16.88
N TYR A 290 -4.59 6.61 -16.29
CA TYR A 290 -5.71 5.94 -16.95
C TYR A 290 -6.83 6.90 -17.36
N LYS A 291 -7.19 7.86 -16.50
CA LYS A 291 -8.26 8.82 -16.81
C LYS A 291 -7.83 9.74 -17.94
N LYS A 292 -6.61 10.30 -17.86
CA LYS A 292 -6.08 11.18 -18.90
C LYS A 292 -5.89 10.46 -20.24
N ILE A 293 -5.38 9.22 -20.24
CA ILE A 293 -5.26 8.44 -21.49
C ILE A 293 -6.63 8.13 -22.08
N LYS A 294 -7.60 7.73 -21.25
CA LYS A 294 -8.97 7.47 -21.72
C LYS A 294 -9.58 8.71 -22.36
N GLU A 295 -9.42 9.88 -21.74
CA GLU A 295 -9.87 11.17 -22.28
C GLU A 295 -9.17 11.52 -23.60
N THR A 296 -7.84 11.42 -23.65
CA THR A 296 -7.02 11.70 -24.84
C THR A 296 -7.41 10.81 -26.02
N LEU A 297 -7.69 9.53 -25.78
CA LEU A 297 -8.03 8.57 -26.82
C LEU A 297 -9.52 8.55 -27.18
N ALA A 298 -10.40 9.17 -26.39
CA ALA A 298 -11.86 9.04 -26.49
C ALA A 298 -12.44 9.33 -27.89
N LYS A 299 -11.87 10.30 -28.63
CA LYS A 299 -12.41 10.75 -29.92
C LYS A 299 -12.11 9.80 -31.09
N LYS A 300 -10.89 9.27 -31.16
CA LYS A 300 -10.38 8.56 -32.36
C LYS A 300 -9.90 7.14 -32.06
N TYR A 301 -9.46 6.86 -30.83
CA TYR A 301 -8.77 5.63 -30.45
C TYR A 301 -9.35 4.99 -29.19
N ASN A 302 -10.62 5.26 -28.87
CA ASN A 302 -11.23 4.91 -27.58
C ASN A 302 -11.09 3.42 -27.23
N LYS A 303 -11.06 2.53 -28.21
CA LYS A 303 -10.89 1.09 -27.92
C LYS A 303 -9.51 0.72 -27.33
N PHE A 304 -8.49 1.57 -27.50
CA PHE A 304 -7.12 1.25 -27.14
C PHE A 304 -6.70 1.63 -25.72
N TYR A 305 -7.41 2.52 -25.01
CA TYR A 305 -6.94 3.04 -23.72
C TYR A 305 -6.66 1.92 -22.70
N LYS A 306 -7.52 0.89 -22.66
CA LYS A 306 -7.38 -0.24 -21.73
C LYS A 306 -6.20 -1.15 -22.05
N TYR A 307 -5.69 -1.12 -23.28
CA TYR A 307 -4.59 -1.96 -23.70
C TYR A 307 -3.21 -1.34 -23.41
N ILE A 308 -3.17 -0.07 -22.99
CA ILE A 308 -1.95 0.65 -22.61
C ILE A 308 -1.48 0.31 -21.18
N PHE A 309 -2.35 -0.28 -20.35
CA PHE A 309 -2.12 -0.61 -18.93
C PHE A 309 -2.22 -2.10 -18.70
#